data_AF-A0A7C5I8Q8-F1
#
_entry.id   AF-A0A7C5I8Q8-F1
#
_cell.length_a   1.000
_cell.length_b   1.000
_cell.length_c   1.000
_cell.angle_alpha   90.00
_cell.angle_beta   90.00
_cell.angle_gamma   90.00
#
_symmetry.space_group_name_H-M   'P 1'
#
loop_
_entity.id
_entity.type
_entity.pdbx_description
1 polymer ?
#
loop_
_entity_poly.entity_id
_entity_poly.type
_entity_poly.pdbx_seq_one_letter_code
_entity_poly.pdbx_strand_id
1 'polypeptide(L)'
;MNQQEVNPRPAMGAAAAASIHTLITFLGKGRDNPSTGYRQATYEFPDGRRTTAFFGLSLMEYLQPDRLVILGTSGSQWDLLVEHVIGGEEEAARRELVEAVLHASVTQELLERVTSLMTKTLGRPVTLRLIPYGKDLEEQKAILATIAAVVDKGAVSFDLTHGFRHLGMVGFLSAFMLERIRRLEVRSLWYGALDMTSNGLTPVLRLDGLRAIRRWIEALDGFEATGDYGVFSELLVSDGVPVETARRLQAAAFHERTFNLPAAVRKLRKFLPVLSQPLKGASGLFQEQLRKRLAWVEEQRLDECQRRLAYQYLRRGDFVRAAIFGWEALVTRECFERGLNPEDFRDARREAIEQLEAEIQEEVHPEWKRRAYWKLKRLRNNLAHGWTPLNGSQQRLLEDPALLTMELEACFKRLLG
;
A
#
# COMPACT_ATOMS: atom_id res chain seq x y z
N MET A 1 10.87 -54.20 20.28
CA MET A 1 9.74 -53.26 20.13
C MET A 1 10.02 -52.08 21.07
N ASN A 2 10.82 -51.06 20.74
CA ASN A 2 10.92 -50.18 19.57
C ASN A 2 9.67 -49.32 19.31
N GLN A 3 9.62 -48.13 19.93
CA GLN A 3 9.03 -46.88 19.43
C GLN A 3 9.79 -45.73 20.16
N GLN A 4 10.94 -45.28 19.66
CA GLN A 4 11.14 -44.19 18.69
C GLN A 4 10.79 -42.79 19.22
N GLU A 5 11.86 -42.07 19.59
CA GLU A 5 11.97 -40.62 19.58
C GLU A 5 11.46 -40.04 18.26
N VAL A 6 10.63 -39.01 18.34
CA VAL A 6 10.35 -38.14 17.19
C VAL A 6 10.55 -36.70 17.64
N ASN A 7 11.75 -36.21 17.32
CA ASN A 7 11.91 -34.83 16.87
C ASN A 7 12.36 -34.94 15.41
N PRO A 8 11.76 -34.18 14.49
CA PRO A 8 12.56 -33.07 14.00
C PRO A 8 11.78 -31.77 13.81
N ARG A 9 12.51 -30.68 14.05
CA ARG A 9 12.28 -29.33 13.51
C ARG A 9 11.91 -29.39 12.02
N PRO A 10 10.98 -28.55 11.52
CA PRO A 10 11.05 -28.11 10.14
C PRO A 10 12.07 -26.96 10.03
N ALA A 11 12.87 -27.07 8.97
CA ALA A 11 14.07 -26.32 8.70
C ALA A 11 13.88 -24.80 8.60
N MET A 12 14.91 -24.09 9.08
CA MET A 12 15.30 -22.80 8.52
C MET A 12 15.42 -22.89 6.99
N GLY A 13 14.93 -21.85 6.31
CA GLY A 13 15.41 -21.49 4.98
C GLY A 13 14.99 -22.42 3.86
N ALA A 14 13.70 -22.42 3.51
CA ALA A 14 13.37 -22.56 2.10
C ALA A 14 14.02 -21.37 1.39
N ALA A 15 15.15 -21.59 0.73
CA ALA A 15 15.65 -20.68 -0.28
C ALA A 15 14.48 -20.46 -1.25
N ALA A 16 13.86 -19.28 -1.19
CA ALA A 16 12.86 -18.89 -2.16
C ALA A 16 13.47 -19.14 -3.54
N ALA A 17 12.85 -19.99 -4.36
CA ALA A 17 13.28 -20.20 -5.73
C ALA A 17 13.51 -18.81 -6.33
N ALA A 18 14.75 -18.53 -6.79
CA ALA A 18 15.15 -17.18 -7.17
C ALA A 18 14.15 -16.66 -8.20
N SER A 19 13.40 -15.63 -7.82
CA SER A 19 12.40 -15.04 -8.69
C SER A 19 13.11 -14.42 -9.89
N ILE A 20 12.71 -14.77 -11.12
CA ILE A 20 13.23 -14.19 -12.36
C ILE A 20 13.22 -12.66 -12.24
N HIS A 21 14.38 -12.03 -12.45
CA HIS A 21 14.56 -10.58 -12.37
C HIS A 21 14.61 -9.98 -13.77
N THR A 22 13.66 -9.09 -14.07
CA THR A 22 13.65 -8.30 -15.31
C THR A 22 14.07 -6.86 -15.02
N LEU A 23 14.96 -6.30 -15.84
CA LEU A 23 15.16 -4.85 -15.95
C LEU A 23 14.33 -4.30 -17.10
N ILE A 24 13.50 -3.30 -16.83
CA ILE A 24 12.80 -2.52 -17.86
C ILE A 24 13.52 -1.18 -17.99
N THR A 25 13.93 -0.83 -19.20
CA THR A 25 14.51 0.47 -19.53
C THR A 25 13.75 1.15 -20.64
N PHE A 26 13.58 2.46 -20.56
CA PHE A 26 13.03 3.26 -21.64
C PHE A 26 14.16 3.76 -22.56
N LEU A 27 13.89 3.77 -23.85
CA LEU A 27 14.72 4.38 -24.88
C LEU A 27 14.02 5.65 -25.36
N GLY A 28 14.74 6.77 -25.32
CA GLY A 28 14.28 8.05 -25.84
C GLY A 28 14.88 8.39 -27.21
N LYS A 29 14.67 9.63 -27.64
CA LYS A 29 15.40 10.24 -28.76
C LYS A 29 16.71 10.81 -28.25
N GLY A 30 17.84 10.42 -28.83
CA GLY A 30 19.10 11.15 -28.65
C GLY A 30 19.32 12.08 -29.83
N ARG A 31 19.60 13.35 -29.53
CA ARG A 31 19.93 14.38 -30.53
C ARG A 31 21.21 15.14 -30.14
N ASP A 32 21.88 14.69 -29.09
CA ASP A 32 22.98 15.43 -28.48
C ASP A 32 24.34 15.03 -29.06
N ASN A 33 24.46 13.81 -29.60
CA ASN A 33 25.69 13.31 -30.22
C ASN A 33 25.39 12.57 -31.54
N PRO A 34 26.05 12.89 -32.66
CA PRO A 34 25.81 12.21 -33.94
C PRO A 34 26.14 10.71 -33.97
N SER A 35 27.07 10.26 -33.11
CA SER A 35 27.56 8.87 -33.07
C SER A 35 26.89 8.00 -32.01
N THR A 36 26.49 8.58 -30.87
CA THR A 36 25.89 7.84 -29.75
C THR A 36 24.46 8.26 -29.45
N GLY A 37 23.98 9.35 -30.06
CA GLY A 37 22.67 9.94 -29.87
C GLY A 37 22.55 10.69 -28.55
N TYR A 38 22.87 10.03 -27.43
CA TYR A 38 22.98 10.65 -26.11
C TYR A 38 24.39 11.18 -25.82
N ARG A 39 24.45 12.21 -24.97
CA ARG A 39 25.69 12.66 -24.35
C ARG A 39 26.25 11.56 -23.44
N GLN A 40 27.52 11.19 -23.61
CA GLN A 40 28.20 10.33 -22.65
C GLN A 40 28.29 11.01 -21.28
N ALA A 41 28.08 10.23 -20.22
CA ALA A 41 28.19 10.69 -18.85
C ALA A 41 28.89 9.64 -17.97
N THR A 42 29.59 10.12 -16.94
CA THR A 42 30.26 9.25 -15.96
C THR A 42 29.36 9.11 -14.74
N TYR A 43 28.63 8.00 -14.68
CA TYR A 43 27.67 7.69 -13.64
C TYR A 43 28.37 7.10 -12.41
N GLU A 44 27.98 7.58 -11.23
CA GLU A 44 28.47 7.08 -9.94
C GLU A 44 27.51 6.02 -9.38
N PHE A 45 27.82 4.75 -9.66
CA PHE A 45 27.13 3.60 -9.08
C PHE A 45 27.70 3.27 -7.69
N PRO A 46 26.97 2.51 -6.85
CA PRO A 46 27.46 2.11 -5.54
C PRO A 46 28.77 1.30 -5.55
N ASP A 47 29.06 0.59 -6.65
CA ASP A 47 30.23 -0.26 -6.83
C ASP A 47 31.37 0.41 -7.61
N GLY A 48 31.15 1.61 -8.16
CA GLY A 48 32.16 2.31 -8.95
C GLY A 48 31.58 3.26 -9.99
N ARG A 49 32.47 3.82 -10.81
CA ARG A 49 32.13 4.78 -11.85
C ARG A 49 32.07 4.10 -13.21
N ARG A 50 31.07 4.48 -14.02
CA ARG A 50 30.87 3.92 -15.37
C ARG A 50 30.57 5.05 -16.36
N THR A 51 31.34 5.14 -17.43
CA THR A 51 31.11 6.13 -18.49
C THR A 51 30.34 5.49 -19.63
N THR A 52 29.11 5.94 -19.86
CA THR A 52 28.25 5.38 -20.92
C THR A 52 27.31 6.44 -21.50
N ALA A 53 26.86 6.22 -22.73
CA ALA A 53 25.73 6.94 -23.32
C ALA A 53 24.40 6.26 -22.98
N PHE A 54 24.38 4.94 -22.79
CA PHE A 54 23.18 4.14 -22.54
C PHE A 54 23.13 3.67 -21.09
N PHE A 55 22.52 4.47 -20.21
CA PHE A 55 22.48 4.19 -18.78
C PHE A 55 21.86 2.81 -18.48
N GLY A 56 20.76 2.43 -19.16
CA GLY A 56 20.10 1.14 -18.98
C GLY A 56 21.00 -0.09 -19.21
N LEU A 57 22.00 0.00 -20.10
CA LEU A 57 22.97 -1.08 -20.32
C LEU A 57 23.98 -1.18 -19.17
N SER A 58 24.51 -0.06 -18.68
CA SER A 58 25.38 -0.06 -17.49
C SER A 58 24.61 -0.46 -16.23
N LEU A 59 23.33 -0.12 -16.12
CA LEU A 59 22.48 -0.58 -15.03
C LEU A 59 22.23 -2.09 -15.11
N MET A 60 22.04 -2.65 -16.31
CA MET A 60 21.96 -4.10 -16.51
C MET A 60 23.23 -4.81 -16.01
N GLU A 61 24.41 -4.29 -16.35
CA GLU A 61 25.68 -4.84 -15.85
C GLU A 61 25.82 -4.74 -14.32
N TYR A 62 25.31 -3.67 -13.71
CA TYR A 62 25.34 -3.50 -12.25
C TYR A 62 24.36 -4.46 -11.56
N LEU A 63 23.12 -4.54 -12.04
CA LEU A 63 22.05 -5.33 -11.40
C LEU A 63 22.12 -6.83 -11.74
N GLN A 64 22.76 -7.20 -12.85
CA GLN A 64 22.80 -8.56 -13.38
C GLN A 64 21.40 -9.23 -13.45
N PRO A 65 20.39 -8.61 -14.09
CA PRO A 65 19.06 -9.21 -14.22
C PRO A 65 19.09 -10.43 -15.15
N ASP A 66 18.16 -11.36 -14.95
CA ASP A 66 17.95 -12.52 -15.83
C ASP A 66 17.46 -12.11 -17.23
N ARG A 67 16.78 -10.97 -17.35
CA ARG A 67 16.25 -10.46 -18.63
C ARG A 67 16.30 -8.94 -18.72
N LEU A 68 16.55 -8.44 -19.93
CA LEU A 68 16.42 -7.02 -20.29
C LEU A 68 15.20 -6.79 -21.18
N VAL A 69 14.39 -5.80 -20.83
CA VAL A 69 13.29 -5.29 -21.67
C VAL A 69 13.58 -3.83 -21.99
N ILE A 70 13.63 -3.49 -23.27
CA ILE A 70 13.85 -2.12 -23.75
C ILE A 70 12.56 -1.64 -24.42
N LEU A 71 11.99 -0.57 -23.88
CA LEU A 71 10.76 0.05 -24.37
C LEU A 71 11.08 1.35 -25.07
N GLY A 72 10.57 1.57 -26.26
CA GLY A 72 10.75 2.83 -26.97
C GLY A 72 9.64 3.10 -27.97
N THR A 73 9.50 4.36 -28.36
CA THR A 73 8.60 4.75 -29.44
C THR A 73 9.20 4.45 -30.81
N SER A 74 8.40 4.51 -31.87
CA SER A 74 8.85 4.32 -33.26
C SER A 74 9.96 5.29 -33.70
N GLY A 75 10.12 6.43 -33.01
CA GLY A 75 11.18 7.40 -33.26
C GLY A 75 12.31 7.38 -32.23
N SER A 76 12.39 6.37 -31.37
CA SER A 76 13.52 6.26 -30.41
C SER A 76 14.78 5.82 -31.16
N GLN A 77 15.96 6.05 -30.56
CA GLN A 77 17.26 5.80 -31.22
C GLN A 77 17.64 4.31 -31.28
N TRP A 78 16.74 3.49 -31.82
CA TRP A 78 16.91 2.04 -31.93
C TRP A 78 18.15 1.68 -32.75
N ASP A 79 18.41 2.43 -33.81
CA ASP A 79 19.58 2.33 -34.67
C ASP A 79 20.88 2.46 -33.88
N LEU A 80 21.05 3.53 -33.10
CA LEU A 80 22.27 3.77 -32.33
C LEU A 80 22.44 2.80 -31.17
N LEU A 81 21.34 2.34 -30.57
CA LEU A 81 21.38 1.30 -29.55
C LEU A 81 21.87 -0.03 -30.14
N VAL A 82 21.30 -0.43 -31.28
CA VAL A 82 21.68 -1.67 -31.97
C VAL A 82 23.14 -1.58 -32.42
N GLU A 83 23.55 -0.46 -33.03
CA GLU A 83 24.96 -0.19 -33.39
C GLU A 83 25.90 -0.43 -32.22
N HIS A 84 25.55 0.16 -31.07
CA HIS A 84 26.39 0.11 -29.88
C HIS A 84 26.55 -1.31 -29.33
N VAL A 85 25.54 -2.16 -29.48
CA VAL A 85 25.53 -3.52 -28.92
C VAL A 85 26.12 -4.55 -29.88
N ILE A 86 25.68 -4.58 -31.14
CA ILE A 86 26.05 -5.64 -32.09
C ILE A 86 27.08 -5.19 -33.14
N GLY A 87 27.43 -3.90 -33.19
CA GLY A 87 28.37 -3.36 -34.16
C GLY A 87 27.92 -3.60 -35.60
N GLY A 88 28.84 -4.10 -36.45
CA GLY A 88 28.63 -4.30 -37.88
C GLY A 88 27.82 -5.55 -38.30
N GLU A 89 27.30 -6.34 -37.36
CA GLU A 89 26.48 -7.51 -37.70
C GLU A 89 25.09 -7.12 -38.24
N GLU A 90 24.50 -7.94 -39.12
CA GLU A 90 23.16 -7.71 -39.70
C GLU A 90 22.97 -6.35 -40.42
N GLU A 91 23.96 -5.95 -41.21
CA GLU A 91 24.03 -4.69 -41.95
C GLU A 91 22.73 -4.30 -42.67
N ALA A 92 22.02 -5.26 -43.28
CA ALA A 92 20.77 -4.99 -43.99
C ALA A 92 19.65 -4.52 -43.04
N ALA A 93 19.45 -5.19 -41.90
CA ALA A 93 18.44 -4.80 -40.92
C ALA A 93 18.82 -3.48 -40.23
N ARG A 94 20.12 -3.25 -39.99
CA ARG A 94 20.61 -1.99 -39.42
C ARG A 94 20.37 -0.80 -40.33
N ARG A 95 20.65 -0.91 -41.64
CA ARG A 95 20.35 0.16 -42.61
C ARG A 95 18.87 0.50 -42.66
N GLU A 96 18.04 -0.54 -42.70
CA GLU A 96 16.58 -0.39 -42.66
C GLU A 96 16.12 0.27 -41.35
N LEU A 97 16.76 -0.07 -40.21
CA LEU A 97 16.46 0.53 -38.92
C LEU A 97 16.85 2.02 -38.85
N VAL A 98 18.00 2.40 -39.41
CA VAL A 98 18.41 3.81 -39.52
C VAL A 98 17.36 4.62 -40.30
N GLU A 99 16.95 4.12 -41.47
CA GLU A 99 15.92 4.78 -42.28
C GLU A 99 14.58 4.88 -41.55
N ALA A 100 14.15 3.79 -40.91
CA ALA A 100 12.90 3.76 -40.15
C ALA A 100 12.92 4.70 -38.93
N VAL A 101 14.05 4.85 -38.23
CA VAL A 101 14.21 5.81 -37.13
C VAL A 101 14.11 7.25 -37.63
N LEU A 102 14.74 7.57 -38.76
CA LEU A 102 14.67 8.91 -39.39
C LEU A 102 13.23 9.33 -39.69
N HIS A 103 12.39 8.39 -40.14
CA HIS A 103 10.99 8.62 -40.46
C HIS A 103 10.02 8.31 -39.29
N ALA A 104 10.54 7.93 -38.11
CA ALA A 104 9.76 7.49 -36.96
C ALA A 104 8.73 6.39 -37.30
N SER A 105 9.12 5.46 -38.17
CA SER A 105 8.31 4.38 -38.73
C SER A 105 8.85 2.98 -38.38
N VAL A 106 9.69 2.87 -37.34
CA VAL A 106 10.17 1.57 -36.84
C VAL A 106 8.98 0.68 -36.49
N THR A 107 9.02 -0.57 -36.97
CA THR A 107 8.00 -1.59 -36.71
C THR A 107 8.50 -2.65 -35.74
N GLN A 108 7.56 -3.43 -35.17
CA GLN A 108 7.91 -4.46 -34.20
C GLN A 108 8.67 -5.62 -34.87
N GLU A 109 8.33 -5.94 -36.11
CA GLU A 109 8.96 -6.97 -36.93
C GLU A 109 10.43 -6.64 -37.20
N LEU A 110 10.74 -5.36 -37.46
CA LEU A 110 12.11 -4.90 -37.67
C LEU A 110 12.95 -5.05 -36.39
N LEU A 111 12.39 -4.71 -35.23
CA LEU A 111 13.07 -4.92 -33.94
C LEU A 111 13.28 -6.41 -33.63
N GLU A 112 12.35 -7.28 -34.00
CA GLU A 112 12.46 -8.72 -33.75
C GLU A 112 13.62 -9.37 -34.52
N ARG A 113 13.95 -8.88 -35.73
CA ARG A 113 15.10 -9.34 -36.52
C ARG A 113 16.42 -9.17 -35.77
N VAL A 114 16.65 -7.99 -35.20
CA VAL A 114 17.89 -7.66 -34.47
C VAL A 114 17.91 -8.19 -33.02
N THR A 115 16.76 -8.55 -32.46
CA THR A 115 16.63 -8.98 -31.05
C THR A 115 17.44 -10.25 -30.74
N SER A 116 17.50 -11.20 -31.69
CA SER A 116 18.24 -12.46 -31.50
C SER A 116 19.75 -12.22 -31.37
N LEU A 117 20.30 -11.31 -32.17
CA LEU A 117 21.72 -10.93 -32.09
C LEU A 117 22.01 -10.14 -30.81
N MET A 118 21.15 -9.20 -30.43
CA MET A 118 21.30 -8.49 -29.16
C MET A 118 21.29 -9.45 -27.96
N THR A 119 20.39 -10.45 -27.98
CA THR A 119 20.32 -11.49 -26.94
C THR A 119 21.61 -12.29 -26.86
N LYS A 120 22.17 -12.69 -28.01
CA LYS A 120 23.44 -13.41 -28.09
C LYS A 120 24.59 -12.57 -27.55
N THR A 121 24.70 -11.31 -27.97
CA THR A 121 25.82 -10.43 -27.60
C THR A 121 25.78 -10.01 -26.13
N LEU A 122 24.58 -9.73 -25.58
CA LEU A 122 24.42 -9.36 -24.16
C LEU A 122 24.40 -10.57 -23.21
N GLY A 123 24.41 -11.79 -23.76
CA GLY A 123 24.47 -13.04 -23.00
C GLY A 123 23.25 -13.32 -22.12
N ARG A 124 22.11 -12.67 -22.41
CA ARG A 124 20.86 -12.81 -21.65
C ARG A 124 19.65 -12.50 -22.53
N PRO A 125 18.47 -13.05 -22.23
CA PRO A 125 17.23 -12.70 -22.93
C PRO A 125 17.02 -11.18 -23.02
N VAL A 126 16.84 -10.69 -24.25
CA VAL A 126 16.49 -9.30 -24.55
C VAL A 126 15.12 -9.25 -25.21
N THR A 127 14.34 -8.23 -24.88
CA THR A 127 13.04 -7.97 -25.53
C THR A 127 12.95 -6.50 -25.89
N LEU A 128 12.97 -6.22 -27.19
CA LEU A 128 12.74 -4.88 -27.73
C LEU A 128 11.25 -4.71 -28.02
N ARG A 129 10.60 -3.72 -27.41
CA ARG A 129 9.17 -3.50 -27.62
C ARG A 129 8.84 -2.05 -27.92
N LEU A 130 8.04 -1.88 -28.97
CA LEU A 130 7.45 -0.61 -29.29
C LEU A 130 6.34 -0.25 -28.30
N ILE A 131 6.33 1.01 -27.90
CA ILE A 131 5.26 1.63 -27.15
C ILE A 131 4.78 2.89 -27.90
N PRO A 132 3.51 3.29 -27.75
CA PRO A 132 3.05 4.56 -28.30
C PRO A 132 3.69 5.74 -27.55
N TYR A 133 3.47 6.96 -28.05
CA TYR A 133 4.07 8.17 -27.48
C TYR A 133 3.48 8.55 -26.12
N GLY A 134 2.28 8.08 -25.78
CA GLY A 134 1.59 8.36 -24.51
C GLY A 134 0.89 9.72 -24.49
N LYS A 135 0.44 10.21 -25.66
CA LYS A 135 -0.12 11.56 -25.82
C LYS A 135 -1.51 11.73 -25.20
N ASP A 136 -2.26 10.65 -25.13
CA ASP A 136 -3.60 10.61 -24.57
C ASP A 136 -3.77 9.40 -23.63
N LEU A 137 -4.95 9.30 -23.02
CA LEU A 137 -5.27 8.24 -22.07
C LEU A 137 -5.17 6.84 -22.69
N GLU A 138 -5.56 6.65 -23.95
CA GLU A 138 -5.55 5.33 -24.57
C GLU A 138 -4.13 4.89 -24.90
N GLU A 139 -3.29 5.80 -25.41
CA GLU A 139 -1.86 5.52 -25.58
C GLU A 139 -1.18 5.23 -24.23
N GLN A 140 -1.50 5.98 -23.16
CA GLN A 140 -0.96 5.74 -21.81
C GLN A 140 -1.37 4.37 -21.26
N LYS A 141 -2.64 3.98 -21.43
CA LYS A 141 -3.14 2.64 -21.08
C LYS A 141 -2.43 1.56 -21.88
N ALA A 142 -2.19 1.78 -23.17
CA ALA A 142 -1.45 0.84 -24.02
C ALA A 142 0.01 0.65 -23.56
N ILE A 143 0.68 1.70 -23.09
CA ILE A 143 2.01 1.58 -22.46
C ILE A 143 1.96 0.68 -21.23
N LEU A 144 1.01 0.94 -20.32
CA LEU A 144 0.80 0.14 -19.10
C LEU A 144 0.50 -1.32 -19.43
N ALA A 145 -0.37 -1.57 -20.42
CA ALA A 145 -0.70 -2.91 -20.88
C ALA A 145 0.51 -3.63 -21.48
N THR A 146 1.34 -2.91 -22.27
CA THR A 146 2.58 -3.46 -22.84
C THR A 146 3.55 -3.87 -21.74
N ILE A 147 3.78 -3.00 -20.75
CA ILE A 147 4.63 -3.30 -19.58
C ILE A 147 4.12 -4.54 -18.83
N ALA A 148 2.81 -4.66 -18.64
CA ALA A 148 2.20 -5.82 -17.99
C ALA A 148 2.21 -7.10 -18.83
N ALA A 149 2.29 -7.01 -20.16
CA ALA A 149 2.38 -8.15 -21.05
C ALA A 149 3.81 -8.69 -21.13
N VAL A 150 4.81 -7.81 -21.09
CA VAL A 150 6.22 -8.22 -21.17
C VAL A 150 6.72 -8.83 -19.87
N VAL A 151 6.20 -8.45 -18.70
CA VAL A 151 6.58 -9.03 -17.40
C VAL A 151 5.44 -9.87 -16.83
N ASP A 152 5.61 -11.20 -16.83
CA ASP A 152 4.59 -12.16 -16.41
C ASP A 152 4.63 -12.45 -14.90
N LYS A 153 5.82 -12.69 -14.35
CA LYS A 153 6.06 -13.05 -12.93
C LYS A 153 7.48 -12.69 -12.48
N GLY A 154 7.71 -12.75 -11.17
CA GLY A 154 9.02 -12.53 -10.56
C GLY A 154 9.24 -11.09 -10.10
N ALA A 155 10.47 -10.62 -10.27
CA ALA A 155 10.94 -9.33 -9.80
C ALA A 155 11.26 -8.38 -10.95
N VAL A 156 10.98 -7.09 -10.75
CA VAL A 156 11.22 -6.06 -11.77
C VAL A 156 12.03 -4.90 -11.19
N SER A 157 12.92 -4.34 -12.00
CA SER A 157 13.55 -3.05 -11.74
C SER A 157 13.33 -2.13 -12.95
N PHE A 158 13.17 -0.85 -12.69
CA PHE A 158 12.94 0.14 -13.74
C PHE A 158 14.10 1.11 -13.84
N ASP A 159 14.52 1.38 -15.07
CA ASP A 159 15.32 2.54 -15.44
C ASP A 159 14.39 3.63 -16.01
N LEU A 160 14.32 4.77 -15.34
CA LEU A 160 13.50 5.92 -15.71
C LEU A 160 14.33 7.09 -16.30
N THR A 161 15.56 6.82 -16.74
CA THR A 161 16.54 7.83 -17.17
C THR A 161 16.21 8.47 -18.51
N HIS A 162 15.86 7.66 -19.50
CA HIS A 162 15.65 8.11 -20.87
C HIS A 162 14.18 8.04 -21.30
N GLY A 163 13.85 8.74 -22.38
CA GLY A 163 12.47 8.88 -22.86
C GLY A 163 11.90 10.26 -22.58
N PHE A 164 10.65 10.47 -22.96
CA PHE A 164 9.95 11.69 -22.57
C PHE A 164 9.76 11.74 -21.05
N ARG A 165 9.77 12.95 -20.47
CA ARG A 165 9.62 13.13 -19.01
C ARG A 165 8.36 12.45 -18.46
N HIS A 166 7.26 12.45 -19.22
CA HIS A 166 6.03 11.77 -18.80
C HIS A 166 6.14 10.23 -18.85
N LEU A 167 7.00 9.65 -19.70
CA LEU A 167 7.25 8.20 -19.68
C LEU A 167 7.92 7.77 -18.37
N GLY A 168 8.77 8.60 -17.79
CA GLY A 168 9.29 8.35 -16.43
C GLY A 168 8.17 8.26 -15.39
N MET A 169 7.18 9.16 -15.46
CA MET A 169 6.00 9.14 -14.59
C MET A 169 5.12 7.91 -14.83
N VAL A 170 4.90 7.54 -16.10
CA VAL A 170 4.15 6.33 -16.47
C VAL A 170 4.89 5.08 -16.00
N GLY A 171 6.21 4.98 -16.21
CA GLY A 171 7.04 3.87 -15.75
C GLY A 171 7.02 3.73 -14.22
N PHE A 172 7.09 4.85 -13.51
CA PHE A 172 6.94 4.90 -12.06
C PHE A 172 5.58 4.36 -11.60
N LEU A 173 4.48 4.82 -12.20
CA LEU A 173 3.13 4.29 -11.92
C LEU A 173 2.98 2.81 -12.33
N SER A 174 3.66 2.39 -13.39
CA SER A 174 3.64 1.00 -13.88
C SER A 174 4.18 0.05 -12.83
N ALA A 175 5.27 0.43 -12.14
CA ALA A 175 5.83 -0.37 -11.06
C ALA A 175 4.76 -0.72 -10.02
N PHE A 176 3.99 0.28 -9.60
CA PHE A 176 2.90 0.15 -8.65
C PHE A 176 1.73 -0.70 -9.16
N MET A 177 1.33 -0.48 -10.41
CA MET A 177 0.31 -1.27 -11.07
C MET A 177 0.70 -2.76 -11.12
N LEU A 178 1.95 -3.06 -11.47
CA LEU A 178 2.48 -4.42 -11.55
C LEU A 178 2.48 -5.14 -10.20
N GLU A 179 2.84 -4.46 -9.11
CA GLU A 179 2.74 -5.04 -7.76
C GLU A 179 1.30 -5.45 -7.43
N ARG A 180 0.32 -4.63 -7.81
CA ARG A 180 -1.08 -4.86 -7.43
C ARG A 180 -1.80 -5.86 -8.34
N ILE A 181 -1.66 -5.72 -9.66
CA ILE A 181 -2.41 -6.51 -10.64
C ILE A 181 -1.72 -7.85 -10.91
N ARG A 182 -0.39 -7.85 -11.01
CA ARG A 182 0.40 -9.04 -11.37
C ARG A 182 1.10 -9.70 -10.18
N ARG A 183 0.99 -9.12 -8.98
CA ARG A 183 1.69 -9.60 -7.76
C ARG A 183 3.20 -9.74 -7.96
N LEU A 184 3.76 -8.85 -8.79
CA LEU A 184 5.19 -8.79 -9.06
C LEU A 184 5.92 -8.09 -7.90
N GLU A 185 7.18 -8.44 -7.70
CA GLU A 185 8.05 -7.72 -6.77
C GLU A 185 8.76 -6.57 -7.50
N VAL A 186 8.44 -5.32 -7.21
CA VAL A 186 9.28 -4.20 -7.66
C VAL A 186 10.50 -4.11 -6.74
N ARG A 187 11.67 -4.54 -7.24
CA ARG A 187 12.93 -4.52 -6.48
C ARG A 187 13.48 -3.12 -6.34
N SER A 188 13.52 -2.36 -7.44
CA SER A 188 14.16 -1.04 -7.43
C SER A 188 13.74 -0.14 -8.60
N LEU A 189 13.78 1.17 -8.35
CA LEU A 189 13.54 2.23 -9.31
C LEU A 189 14.80 3.09 -9.43
N TRP A 190 15.37 3.18 -10.63
CA TRP A 190 16.65 3.83 -10.89
C TRP A 190 16.50 5.04 -11.82
N TYR A 191 17.32 6.05 -11.59
CA TYR A 191 17.39 7.25 -12.41
C TYR A 191 18.81 7.79 -12.47
N GLY A 192 19.41 7.82 -13.67
CA GLY A 192 20.66 8.52 -13.95
C GLY A 192 20.38 10.02 -14.09
N ALA A 193 20.69 10.80 -13.06
CA ALA A 193 20.32 12.20 -12.99
C ALA A 193 21.29 13.09 -13.76
N LEU A 194 21.23 13.06 -15.09
CA LEU A 194 22.15 13.78 -15.99
C LEU A 194 22.23 15.28 -15.68
N ASP A 195 21.11 15.91 -15.34
CA ASP A 195 21.02 17.34 -15.00
C ASP A 195 21.67 17.68 -13.64
N MET A 196 21.98 16.68 -12.81
CA MET A 196 22.68 16.83 -11.53
C MET A 196 24.18 16.58 -11.64
N THR A 197 24.74 16.54 -12.86
CA THR A 197 26.17 16.31 -13.06
C THR A 197 26.98 17.44 -12.42
N SER A 198 27.90 17.08 -11.53
CA SER A 198 28.80 18.01 -10.84
C SER A 198 30.21 17.42 -10.81
N ASN A 199 31.23 18.26 -11.05
CA ASN A 199 32.64 17.84 -11.15
C ASN A 199 32.86 16.67 -12.13
N GLY A 200 32.09 16.62 -13.22
CA GLY A 200 32.17 15.56 -14.23
C GLY A 200 31.57 14.21 -13.81
N LEU A 201 30.90 14.15 -12.66
CA LEU A 201 30.24 12.96 -12.13
C LEU A 201 28.73 13.15 -12.11
N THR A 202 28.02 12.16 -12.62
CA THR A 202 26.56 12.12 -12.69
C THR A 202 26.03 11.17 -11.61
N PRO A 203 25.20 11.63 -10.67
CA PRO A 203 24.70 10.76 -9.61
C PRO A 203 23.66 9.77 -10.15
N VAL A 204 23.70 8.54 -9.59
CA VAL A 204 22.69 7.51 -9.83
C VAL A 204 21.73 7.48 -8.64
N LEU A 205 20.48 7.82 -8.87
CA LEU A 205 19.46 7.90 -7.81
C LEU A 205 18.65 6.62 -7.74
N ARG A 206 18.38 6.17 -6.50
CA ARG A 206 17.35 5.18 -6.19
C ARG A 206 16.09 5.89 -5.73
N LEU A 207 14.98 5.62 -6.40
CA LEU A 207 13.67 6.23 -6.11
C LEU A 207 12.78 5.36 -5.21
N ASP A 208 13.38 4.37 -4.54
CA ASP A 208 12.67 3.38 -3.71
C ASP A 208 11.96 4.01 -2.49
N GLY A 209 12.42 5.19 -2.03
CA GLY A 209 11.75 5.93 -0.97
C GLY A 209 10.30 6.27 -1.31
N LEU A 210 9.97 6.48 -2.58
CA LEU A 210 8.61 6.77 -3.01
C LEU A 210 7.69 5.54 -2.91
N ARG A 211 8.24 4.32 -3.01
CA ARG A 211 7.50 3.07 -2.76
C ARG A 211 7.08 2.98 -1.30
N ALA A 212 7.96 3.33 -0.36
CA ALA A 212 7.63 3.34 1.06
C ALA A 212 6.50 4.33 1.35
N ILE A 213 6.56 5.53 0.77
CA ILE A 213 5.49 6.55 0.88
C ILE A 213 4.17 6.01 0.35
N ARG A 214 4.15 5.39 -0.84
CA ARG A 214 2.93 4.79 -1.40
C ARG A 214 2.34 3.73 -0.48
N ARG A 215 3.14 2.81 0.06
CA ARG A 215 2.65 1.77 0.98
C ARG A 215 1.99 2.38 2.22
N TRP A 216 2.52 3.51 2.71
CA TRP A 216 1.89 4.26 3.78
C TRP A 216 0.56 4.92 3.37
N ILE A 217 0.45 5.48 2.17
CA ILE A 217 -0.82 5.99 1.62
C ILE A 217 -1.86 4.86 1.56
N GLU A 218 -1.50 3.71 1.00
CA GLU A 218 -2.42 2.56 0.91
C GLU A 218 -2.88 2.05 2.29
N ALA A 219 -1.96 2.00 3.26
CA ALA A 219 -2.30 1.66 4.64
C ALA A 219 -3.19 2.72 5.31
N LEU A 220 -2.99 4.00 4.96
CA LEU A 220 -3.81 5.11 5.43
C LEU A 220 -5.25 4.98 4.93
N ASP A 221 -5.43 4.71 3.64
CA ASP A 221 -6.73 4.50 3.00
C ASP A 221 -7.42 3.26 3.59
N GLY A 222 -6.68 2.16 3.76
CA GLY A 222 -7.19 0.95 4.39
C GLY A 222 -7.66 1.19 5.83
N PHE A 223 -6.91 1.96 6.61
CA PHE A 223 -7.34 2.38 7.95
C PHE A 223 -8.58 3.28 7.91
N GLU A 224 -8.66 4.24 6.98
CA GLU A 224 -9.82 5.13 6.89
C GLU A 224 -11.10 4.35 6.62
N ALA A 225 -11.03 3.38 5.71
CA ALA A 225 -12.16 2.51 5.38
C ALA A 225 -12.54 1.56 6.52
N THR A 226 -11.58 1.01 7.26
CA THR A 226 -11.84 -0.14 8.17
C THR A 226 -11.68 0.16 9.65
N GLY A 227 -10.99 1.24 10.02
CA GLY A 227 -10.49 1.50 11.37
C GLY A 227 -9.30 0.62 11.80
N ASP A 228 -8.80 -0.29 10.94
CA ASP A 228 -7.72 -1.21 11.31
C ASP A 228 -6.35 -0.53 11.27
N TYR A 229 -5.82 -0.14 12.43
CA TYR A 229 -4.46 0.40 12.54
C TYR A 229 -3.38 -0.69 12.59
N GLY A 230 -3.75 -1.97 12.61
CA GLY A 230 -2.81 -3.09 12.54
C GLY A 230 -2.01 -3.10 11.23
N VAL A 231 -2.56 -2.53 10.16
CA VAL A 231 -1.93 -2.40 8.83
C VAL A 231 -0.61 -1.61 8.87
N PHE A 232 -0.42 -0.72 9.84
CA PHE A 232 0.81 0.08 9.96
C PHE A 232 1.98 -0.69 10.58
N SER A 233 1.74 -1.84 11.22
CA SER A 233 2.77 -2.55 11.98
C SER A 233 3.99 -2.92 11.14
N GLU A 234 3.79 -3.55 9.97
CA GLU A 234 4.91 -3.95 9.11
C GLU A 234 5.66 -2.77 8.50
N LEU A 235 4.95 -1.66 8.24
CA LEU A 235 5.53 -0.43 7.72
C LEU A 235 6.43 0.24 8.76
N LEU A 236 5.97 0.31 10.01
CA LEU A 236 6.76 0.82 11.14
C LEU A 236 8.01 -0.03 11.38
N VAL A 237 7.92 -1.36 11.25
CA VAL A 237 9.10 -2.23 11.31
C VAL A 237 10.10 -1.91 10.20
N SER A 238 9.60 -1.72 8.98
CA SER A 238 10.43 -1.36 7.82
C SER A 238 11.15 -0.03 8.02
N ASP A 239 10.52 0.90 8.74
CA ASP A 239 11.06 2.21 9.11
C ASP A 239 11.85 2.20 10.44
N GLY A 240 12.13 1.03 11.01
CA GLY A 240 13.06 0.85 12.14
C GLY A 240 12.43 0.87 13.53
N VAL A 241 11.10 0.82 13.66
CA VAL A 241 10.45 0.58 14.95
C VAL A 241 10.65 -0.89 15.35
N PRO A 242 11.01 -1.19 16.62
CA PRO A 242 11.19 -2.57 17.06
C PRO A 242 9.95 -3.44 16.80
N VAL A 243 10.18 -4.65 16.29
CA VAL A 243 9.12 -5.60 15.87
C VAL A 243 8.08 -5.82 16.95
N GLU A 244 8.53 -6.06 18.20
CA GLU A 244 7.61 -6.30 19.32
C GLU A 244 6.72 -5.08 19.62
N THR A 245 7.27 -3.88 19.46
CA THR A 245 6.54 -2.64 19.69
C THR A 245 5.53 -2.38 18.59
N ALA A 246 5.91 -2.55 17.32
CA ALA A 246 5.00 -2.40 16.18
C ALA A 246 3.85 -3.43 16.22
N ARG A 247 4.15 -4.70 16.57
CA ARG A 247 3.15 -5.77 16.73
C ARG A 247 2.08 -5.47 17.80
N ARG A 248 2.30 -4.49 18.69
CA ARG A 248 1.26 -4.02 19.62
C ARG A 248 0.06 -3.44 18.88
N LEU A 249 0.26 -2.80 17.73
CA LEU A 249 -0.83 -2.30 16.89
C LEU A 249 -1.68 -3.44 16.35
N GLN A 250 -1.07 -4.49 15.79
CA GLN A 250 -1.80 -5.66 15.30
C GLN A 250 -2.58 -6.35 16.43
N ALA A 251 -1.95 -6.54 17.60
CA ALA A 251 -2.60 -7.14 18.74
C ALA A 251 -3.76 -6.28 19.28
N ALA A 252 -3.58 -4.96 19.34
CA ALA A 252 -4.64 -4.05 19.75
C ALA A 252 -5.82 -4.06 18.77
N ALA A 253 -5.55 -4.03 17.46
CA ALA A 253 -6.58 -4.05 16.43
C ALA A 253 -7.38 -5.37 16.46
N PHE A 254 -6.71 -6.49 16.72
CA PHE A 254 -7.37 -7.77 16.97
C PHE A 254 -8.32 -7.68 18.17
N HIS A 255 -7.84 -7.20 19.32
CA HIS A 255 -8.66 -7.07 20.52
C HIS A 255 -9.84 -6.12 20.33
N GLU A 256 -9.66 -5.02 19.60
CA GLU A 256 -10.74 -4.09 19.28
C GLU A 256 -11.82 -4.74 18.41
N ARG A 257 -11.43 -5.48 17.36
CA ARG A 257 -12.37 -6.20 16.49
C ARG A 257 -13.12 -7.32 17.22
N THR A 258 -12.53 -7.89 18.26
CA THR A 258 -13.19 -8.88 19.13
C THR A 258 -13.85 -8.24 20.36
N PHE A 259 -14.05 -6.91 20.35
CA PHE A 259 -14.69 -6.14 21.42
C PHE A 259 -14.05 -6.23 22.81
N ASN A 260 -12.78 -6.67 22.89
CA ASN A 260 -11.97 -6.64 24.10
C ASN A 260 -11.20 -5.32 24.20
N LEU A 261 -11.93 -4.23 24.40
CA LEU A 261 -11.34 -2.89 24.40
C LEU A 261 -10.29 -2.67 25.52
N PRO A 262 -10.45 -3.18 26.76
CA PRO A 262 -9.41 -3.04 27.78
C PRO A 262 -8.05 -3.59 27.34
N ALA A 263 -8.03 -4.75 26.66
CA ALA A 263 -6.80 -5.31 26.13
C ALA A 263 -6.22 -4.45 24.99
N ALA A 264 -7.07 -3.91 24.10
CA ALA A 264 -6.64 -3.01 23.03
C ALA A 264 -6.01 -1.73 23.60
N VAL A 265 -6.67 -1.05 24.54
CA VAL A 265 -6.19 0.17 25.20
C VAL A 265 -4.84 -0.07 25.89
N ARG A 266 -4.68 -1.17 26.64
CA ARG A 266 -3.39 -1.51 27.29
C ARG A 266 -2.26 -1.68 26.28
N LYS A 267 -2.54 -2.25 25.11
CA LYS A 267 -1.55 -2.46 24.04
C LYS A 267 -1.21 -1.14 23.34
N LEU A 268 -2.21 -0.30 23.06
CA LEU A 268 -2.02 1.00 22.42
C LEU A 268 -1.30 1.99 23.33
N ARG A 269 -1.63 2.06 24.62
CA ARG A 269 -0.91 2.93 25.58
C ARG A 269 0.57 2.56 25.69
N LYS A 270 0.93 1.29 25.54
CA LYS A 270 2.34 0.84 25.45
C LYS A 270 3.01 1.19 24.12
N PHE A 271 2.23 1.41 23.06
CA PHE A 271 2.73 1.81 21.74
C PHE A 271 2.89 3.33 21.61
N LEU A 272 1.95 4.12 22.12
CA LEU A 272 1.91 5.58 21.95
C LEU A 272 3.23 6.33 22.24
N PRO A 273 4.07 5.95 23.23
CA PRO A 273 5.36 6.60 23.44
C PRO A 273 6.26 6.60 22.20
N VAL A 274 6.15 5.62 21.30
CA VAL A 274 6.87 5.60 20.01
C VAL A 274 6.54 6.82 19.17
N LEU A 275 5.27 7.25 19.19
CA LEU A 275 4.83 8.42 18.45
C LEU A 275 5.26 9.74 19.10
N SER A 276 5.90 9.74 20.27
CA SER A 276 6.43 10.98 20.88
C SER A 276 7.77 11.40 20.30
N GLN A 277 8.46 10.50 19.59
CA GLN A 277 9.77 10.76 18.96
C GLN A 277 9.62 10.81 17.44
N PRO A 278 10.45 11.57 16.71
CA PRO A 278 10.44 11.58 15.25
C PRO A 278 10.66 10.17 14.69
N LEU A 279 9.70 9.67 13.91
CA LEU A 279 9.84 8.40 13.23
C LEU A 279 10.74 8.55 11.98
N LYS A 280 11.46 7.48 11.64
CA LYS A 280 12.34 7.45 10.46
C LYS A 280 11.59 7.04 9.20
N GLY A 281 12.22 7.20 8.05
CA GLY A 281 11.68 6.74 6.78
C GLY A 281 10.35 7.40 6.42
N ALA A 282 9.47 6.65 5.76
CA ALA A 282 8.19 7.18 5.30
C ALA A 282 7.23 7.45 6.48
N SER A 283 7.32 6.68 7.56
CA SER A 283 6.46 6.81 8.73
C SER A 283 6.48 8.20 9.39
N GLY A 284 7.59 8.94 9.29
CA GLY A 284 7.70 10.31 9.80
C GLY A 284 6.70 11.27 9.15
N LEU A 285 6.37 11.08 7.87
CA LEU A 285 5.38 11.88 7.15
C LEU A 285 3.95 11.65 7.65
N PHE A 286 3.67 10.46 8.19
CA PHE A 286 2.33 10.03 8.60
C PHE A 286 2.15 10.00 10.12
N GLN A 287 3.21 10.28 10.89
CA GLN A 287 3.24 10.19 12.35
C GLN A 287 2.11 10.99 13.02
N GLU A 288 1.90 12.24 12.60
CA GLU A 288 0.86 13.09 13.16
C GLU A 288 -0.53 12.52 12.91
N GLN A 289 -0.76 11.98 11.72
CA GLN A 289 -2.07 11.41 11.38
C GLN A 289 -2.31 10.11 12.14
N LEU A 290 -1.28 9.27 12.32
CA LEU A 290 -1.37 8.08 13.16
C LEU A 290 -1.69 8.47 14.62
N ARG A 291 -1.04 9.50 15.15
CA ARG A 291 -1.31 10.01 16.51
C ARG A 291 -2.76 10.46 16.66
N LYS A 292 -3.24 11.36 15.79
CA LYS A 292 -4.64 11.84 15.80
C LYS A 292 -5.65 10.71 15.75
N ARG A 293 -5.36 9.65 14.98
CA ARG A 293 -6.25 8.50 14.80
C ARG A 293 -6.30 7.58 16.01
N LEU A 294 -5.20 7.48 16.75
CA LEU A 294 -5.11 6.72 17.99
C LEU A 294 -5.51 7.52 19.24
N ALA A 295 -5.72 8.84 19.13
CA ALA A 295 -6.03 9.73 20.26
C ALA A 295 -7.27 9.33 21.08
N TRP A 296 -8.14 8.43 20.58
CA TRP A 296 -9.26 7.92 21.36
C TRP A 296 -8.81 7.10 22.60
N VAL A 297 -7.59 6.58 22.65
CA VAL A 297 -7.06 5.84 23.82
C VAL A 297 -6.53 6.73 24.95
N GLU A 298 -6.45 8.04 24.69
CA GLU A 298 -5.99 9.04 25.66
C GLU A 298 -7.07 9.41 26.67
N GLU A 299 -8.32 9.02 26.41
CA GLU A 299 -9.41 9.14 27.39
C GLU A 299 -9.08 8.37 28.66
N GLN A 300 -9.49 8.93 29.80
CA GLN A 300 -9.15 8.38 31.10
C GLN A 300 -10.00 7.15 31.42
N ARG A 301 -11.30 7.23 31.10
CA ARG A 301 -12.25 6.16 31.40
C ARG A 301 -12.55 5.28 30.19
N LEU A 302 -12.89 4.02 30.46
CA LEU A 302 -13.19 3.03 29.42
C LEU A 302 -14.46 3.38 28.64
N ASP A 303 -15.50 3.91 29.31
CA ASP A 303 -16.75 4.34 28.68
C ASP A 303 -16.52 5.50 27.70
N GLU A 304 -15.58 6.40 28.00
CA GLU A 304 -15.18 7.49 27.10
C GLU A 304 -14.43 6.98 25.87
N CYS A 305 -13.51 6.02 26.04
CA CYS A 305 -12.85 5.32 24.93
C CYS A 305 -13.88 4.65 24.00
N GLN A 306 -14.82 3.88 24.57
CA GLN A 306 -15.89 3.19 23.84
C GLN A 306 -16.79 4.20 23.11
N ARG A 307 -17.18 5.28 23.77
CA ARG A 307 -17.97 6.36 23.17
C ARG A 307 -17.26 6.98 21.98
N ARG A 308 -15.96 7.30 22.10
CA ARG A 308 -15.19 7.86 20.98
C ARG A 308 -15.08 6.89 19.82
N LEU A 309 -14.84 5.61 20.09
CA LEU A 309 -14.86 4.58 19.05
C LEU A 309 -16.23 4.45 18.38
N ALA A 310 -17.33 4.52 19.14
CA ALA A 310 -18.68 4.46 18.59
C ALA A 310 -18.91 5.56 17.54
N TYR A 311 -18.58 6.81 17.86
CA TYR A 311 -18.66 7.93 16.92
C TYR A 311 -17.68 7.79 15.73
N GLN A 312 -16.49 7.26 16.00
CA GLN A 312 -15.50 7.00 14.97
C GLN A 312 -15.97 5.96 13.95
N TYR A 313 -16.60 4.88 14.40
CA TYR A 313 -17.17 3.86 13.51
C TYR A 313 -18.43 4.35 12.81
N LEU A 314 -19.25 5.15 13.49
CA LEU A 314 -20.43 5.78 12.90
C LEU A 314 -20.06 6.66 11.70
N ARG A 315 -19.03 7.51 11.84
CA ARG A 315 -18.54 8.35 10.73
C ARG A 315 -18.00 7.57 9.54
N ARG A 316 -17.58 6.32 9.73
CA ARG A 316 -17.08 5.43 8.67
C ARG A 316 -18.18 4.61 8.00
N GLY A 317 -19.42 4.69 8.50
CA GLY A 317 -20.51 3.82 8.04
C GLY A 317 -20.44 2.39 8.59
N ASP A 318 -19.60 2.12 9.60
CA ASP A 318 -19.59 0.82 10.27
C ASP A 318 -20.63 0.81 11.40
N PHE A 319 -21.88 0.57 11.03
CA PHE A 319 -23.01 0.64 11.95
C PHE A 319 -22.96 -0.44 13.04
N VAL A 320 -22.45 -1.63 12.71
CA VAL A 320 -22.38 -2.76 13.66
C VAL A 320 -21.42 -2.42 14.79
N ARG A 321 -20.17 -2.03 14.47
CA ARG A 321 -19.20 -1.64 15.51
C ARG A 321 -19.62 -0.36 16.21
N ALA A 322 -20.22 0.59 15.51
CA ALA A 322 -20.75 1.81 16.13
C ALA A 322 -21.79 1.48 17.21
N ALA A 323 -22.80 0.68 16.87
CA ALA A 323 -23.88 0.31 17.80
C ALA A 323 -23.36 -0.54 18.97
N ILE A 324 -22.42 -1.46 18.73
CA ILE A 324 -21.80 -2.26 19.79
C ILE A 324 -20.99 -1.37 20.73
N PHE A 325 -20.06 -0.55 20.23
CA PHE A 325 -19.27 0.32 21.10
C PHE A 325 -20.12 1.38 21.83
N GLY A 326 -21.19 1.87 21.20
CA GLY A 326 -22.14 2.78 21.86
C GLY A 326 -22.90 2.09 23.00
N TRP A 327 -23.31 0.83 22.80
CA TRP A 327 -23.91 0.02 23.86
C TRP A 327 -22.91 -0.27 24.99
N GLU A 328 -21.71 -0.69 24.63
CA GLU A 328 -20.64 -1.01 25.58
C GLU A 328 -20.26 0.21 26.44
N ALA A 329 -20.24 1.42 25.85
CA ALA A 329 -20.03 2.68 26.55
C ALA A 329 -21.10 2.93 27.62
N LEU A 330 -22.37 2.73 27.27
CA LEU A 330 -23.49 2.91 28.20
C LEU A 330 -23.37 1.94 29.39
N VAL A 331 -23.18 0.65 29.12
CA VAL A 331 -23.07 -0.37 30.18
C VAL A 331 -21.89 -0.09 31.10
N THR A 332 -20.75 0.28 30.53
CA THR A 332 -19.53 0.59 31.29
C THR A 332 -19.72 1.84 32.14
N ARG A 333 -20.41 2.87 31.63
CA ARG A 333 -20.75 4.08 32.39
C ARG A 333 -21.66 3.76 33.58
N GLU A 334 -22.71 2.97 33.36
CA GLU A 334 -23.66 2.57 34.41
C GLU A 334 -22.98 1.71 35.49
N CYS A 335 -22.01 0.86 35.12
CA CYS A 335 -21.17 0.18 36.12
C CYS A 335 -20.43 1.19 37.00
N PHE A 336 -19.77 2.19 36.40
CA PHE A 336 -19.05 3.21 37.17
C PHE A 336 -19.96 4.06 38.06
N GLU A 337 -21.14 4.46 37.56
CA GLU A 337 -22.11 5.25 38.34
C GLU A 337 -22.64 4.48 39.55
N ARG A 338 -22.66 3.15 39.48
CA ARG A 338 -23.09 2.25 40.56
C ARG A 338 -21.93 1.73 41.42
N GLY A 339 -20.69 2.16 41.17
CA GLY A 339 -19.50 1.68 41.88
C GLY A 339 -19.11 0.23 41.57
N LEU A 340 -19.62 -0.34 40.48
CA LEU A 340 -19.34 -1.69 40.01
C LEU A 340 -18.09 -1.71 39.11
N ASN A 341 -17.37 -2.83 39.08
CA ASN A 341 -16.20 -3.00 38.22
C ASN A 341 -16.59 -3.44 36.80
N PRO A 342 -16.42 -2.61 35.74
CA PRO A 342 -16.83 -2.97 34.39
C PRO A 342 -15.96 -4.06 33.72
N GLU A 343 -14.79 -4.39 34.27
CA GLU A 343 -13.96 -5.51 33.80
C GLU A 343 -14.44 -6.88 34.32
N ASP A 344 -15.35 -6.91 35.31
CA ASP A 344 -16.07 -8.13 35.68
C ASP A 344 -17.21 -8.37 34.69
N PHE A 345 -16.90 -9.17 33.67
CA PHE A 345 -17.78 -9.35 32.52
C PHE A 345 -19.10 -10.07 32.81
N ARG A 346 -19.22 -10.80 33.92
CA ARG A 346 -20.42 -11.60 34.20
C ARG A 346 -21.37 -10.92 35.16
N ASP A 347 -20.88 -10.56 36.35
CA ASP A 347 -21.79 -10.25 37.45
C ASP A 347 -22.05 -8.73 37.50
N ALA A 348 -20.99 -7.91 37.54
CA ALA A 348 -21.12 -6.45 37.58
C ALA A 348 -21.88 -5.86 36.38
N ARG A 349 -21.58 -6.30 35.15
CA ARG A 349 -22.23 -5.76 33.94
C ARG A 349 -23.69 -6.17 33.82
N ARG A 350 -24.01 -7.41 34.22
CA ARG A 350 -25.37 -7.92 34.24
C ARG A 350 -26.19 -7.15 35.27
N GLU A 351 -25.65 -7.00 36.48
CA GLU A 351 -26.26 -6.24 37.57
C GLU A 351 -26.56 -4.79 37.16
N ALA A 352 -25.59 -4.09 36.56
CA ALA A 352 -25.78 -2.70 36.12
C ALA A 352 -26.93 -2.56 35.09
N ILE A 353 -27.03 -3.51 34.15
CA ILE A 353 -28.11 -3.51 33.15
C ILE A 353 -29.46 -3.87 33.78
N GLU A 354 -29.51 -4.89 34.63
CA GLU A 354 -30.75 -5.32 35.29
C GLU A 354 -31.33 -4.19 36.15
N GLN A 355 -30.50 -3.49 36.92
CA GLN A 355 -30.93 -2.35 37.72
C GLN A 355 -31.38 -1.17 36.85
N LEU A 356 -30.63 -0.82 35.79
CA LEU A 356 -31.05 0.23 34.85
C LEU A 356 -32.39 -0.12 34.18
N GLU A 357 -32.61 -1.37 33.82
CA GLU A 357 -33.87 -1.82 33.21
C GLU A 357 -35.04 -1.75 34.20
N ALA A 358 -34.82 -2.11 35.47
CA ALA A 358 -35.82 -1.95 36.52
C ALA A 358 -36.20 -0.47 36.67
N GLU A 359 -35.23 0.44 36.78
CA GLU A 359 -35.47 1.89 36.88
C GLU A 359 -36.21 2.46 35.65
N ILE A 360 -35.92 1.92 34.45
CA ILE A 360 -36.63 2.30 33.22
C ILE A 360 -38.09 1.82 33.25
N GLN A 361 -38.36 0.63 33.80
CA GLN A 361 -39.72 0.06 33.93
C GLN A 361 -40.54 0.77 35.00
N GLU A 362 -39.91 1.16 36.11
CA GLU A 362 -40.50 1.96 37.19
C GLU A 362 -40.66 3.45 36.85
N GLU A 363 -40.33 3.83 35.61
CA GLU A 363 -40.43 5.21 35.09
C GLU A 363 -39.59 6.25 35.86
N VAL A 364 -38.53 5.81 36.55
CA VAL A 364 -37.60 6.67 37.30
C VAL A 364 -36.88 7.66 36.38
N HIS A 365 -36.57 7.23 35.15
CA HIS A 365 -35.86 8.04 34.15
C HIS A 365 -36.82 8.81 33.23
N PRO A 366 -36.41 10.01 32.75
CA PRO A 366 -37.21 10.80 31.83
C PRO A 366 -37.48 10.03 30.53
N GLU A 367 -38.63 10.31 29.91
CA GLU A 367 -39.11 9.58 28.72
C GLU A 367 -38.06 9.53 27.59
N TRP A 368 -37.31 10.60 27.38
CA TRP A 368 -36.27 10.65 26.36
C TRP A 368 -35.15 9.62 26.59
N LYS A 369 -34.73 9.37 27.85
CA LYS A 369 -33.66 8.40 28.20
C LYS A 369 -34.19 6.98 27.98
N ARG A 370 -35.41 6.71 28.46
CA ARG A 370 -36.10 5.42 28.26
C ARG A 370 -36.25 5.07 26.78
N ARG A 371 -36.74 6.01 25.97
CA ARG A 371 -36.89 5.83 24.51
C ARG A 371 -35.54 5.60 23.82
N ALA A 372 -34.52 6.37 24.18
CA ALA A 372 -33.17 6.24 23.60
C ALA A 372 -32.53 4.88 23.96
N TYR A 373 -32.66 4.43 25.20
CA TYR A 373 -32.16 3.13 25.67
C TYR A 373 -32.70 1.97 24.84
N TRP A 374 -34.03 1.83 24.79
CA TRP A 374 -34.68 0.76 24.04
C TRP A 374 -34.43 0.85 22.54
N LYS A 375 -34.25 2.07 22.00
CA LYS A 375 -33.87 2.25 20.60
C LYS A 375 -32.46 1.72 20.34
N LEU A 376 -31.47 2.12 21.14
CA LEU A 376 -30.09 1.64 20.98
C LEU A 376 -29.97 0.12 21.17
N LYS A 377 -30.61 -0.45 22.21
CA LYS A 377 -30.65 -1.90 22.46
C LYS A 377 -31.17 -2.67 21.24
N ARG A 378 -32.27 -2.20 20.66
CA ARG A 378 -32.88 -2.81 19.45
C ARG A 378 -31.99 -2.65 18.23
N LEU A 379 -31.47 -1.45 17.95
CA LEU A 379 -30.60 -1.21 16.80
C LEU A 379 -29.35 -2.11 16.85
N ARG A 380 -28.70 -2.20 18.01
CA ARG A 380 -27.55 -3.10 18.23
C ARG A 380 -27.92 -4.56 17.90
N ASN A 381 -29.04 -5.04 18.43
CA ASN A 381 -29.48 -6.42 18.20
C ASN A 381 -29.80 -6.69 16.72
N ASN A 382 -30.53 -5.79 16.09
CA ASN A 382 -30.93 -5.93 14.69
C ASN A 382 -29.71 -5.95 13.76
N LEU A 383 -28.74 -5.05 14.01
CA LEU A 383 -27.49 -4.99 13.25
C LEU A 383 -26.61 -6.23 13.46
N ALA A 384 -26.63 -6.84 14.65
CA ALA A 384 -25.85 -8.04 14.95
C ALA A 384 -26.49 -9.33 14.42
N HIS A 385 -27.82 -9.43 14.41
CA HIS A 385 -28.56 -10.64 14.02
C HIS A 385 -29.11 -10.60 12.60
N GLY A 386 -29.00 -9.47 11.91
CA GLY A 386 -29.27 -9.32 10.47
C GLY A 386 -30.74 -9.33 10.05
N TRP A 387 -31.65 -10.00 10.78
CA TRP A 387 -33.05 -10.16 10.37
C TRP A 387 -33.95 -10.58 11.55
N THR A 388 -34.28 -9.64 12.45
CA THR A 388 -35.46 -9.83 13.33
C THR A 388 -36.66 -9.25 12.59
N PRO A 389 -37.88 -9.81 12.61
CA PRO A 389 -39.04 -9.18 11.98
C PRO A 389 -39.25 -7.79 12.58
N LEU A 390 -38.86 -6.77 11.81
CA LEU A 390 -38.88 -5.37 12.20
C LEU A 390 -40.30 -4.83 11.99
N ASN A 391 -40.79 -4.03 12.94
CA ASN A 391 -41.99 -3.23 12.70
C ASN A 391 -41.72 -2.26 11.53
N GLY A 392 -42.71 -1.89 10.71
CA GLY A 392 -42.50 -1.16 9.44
C GLY A 392 -41.71 0.16 9.50
N SER A 393 -41.61 0.81 10.67
CA SER A 393 -40.74 1.99 10.88
C SER A 393 -39.25 1.66 11.05
N GLN A 394 -38.92 0.45 11.49
CA GLN A 394 -37.55 -0.02 11.72
C GLN A 394 -36.92 -0.57 10.43
N GLN A 395 -37.73 -1.15 9.54
CA GLN A 395 -37.26 -1.62 8.23
C GLN A 395 -36.73 -0.44 7.39
N ARG A 396 -37.47 0.68 7.36
CA ARG A 396 -37.05 1.92 6.68
C ARG A 396 -35.74 2.50 7.20
N LEU A 397 -35.44 2.31 8.48
CA LEU A 397 -34.23 2.84 9.11
C LEU A 397 -32.99 2.03 8.72
N LEU A 398 -33.13 0.72 8.47
CA LEU A 398 -32.03 -0.12 7.95
C LEU A 398 -31.87 -0.03 6.42
N GLU A 399 -32.86 0.49 5.72
CA GLU A 399 -32.83 0.71 4.26
C GLU A 399 -32.14 2.03 3.87
N ASP A 400 -31.93 2.95 4.82
CA ASP A 400 -31.31 4.27 4.59
C ASP A 400 -30.12 4.51 5.54
N PRO A 401 -28.87 4.46 5.04
CA PRO A 401 -27.66 4.73 5.82
C PRO A 401 -27.64 6.11 6.50
N ALA A 402 -28.23 7.14 5.89
CA ALA A 402 -28.25 8.49 6.46
C ALA A 402 -29.20 8.56 7.66
N LEU A 403 -30.39 7.95 7.55
CA LEU A 403 -31.33 7.84 8.67
C LEU A 403 -30.75 7.01 9.82
N LEU A 404 -30.12 5.88 9.52
CA LEU A 404 -29.44 5.07 10.54
C LEU A 404 -28.32 5.86 11.25
N THR A 405 -27.56 6.65 10.48
CA THR A 405 -26.52 7.52 11.04
C THR A 405 -27.10 8.51 12.02
N MET A 406 -28.12 9.28 11.61
CA MET A 406 -28.78 10.28 12.45
C MET A 406 -29.35 9.67 13.74
N GLU A 407 -29.95 8.49 13.63
CA GLU A 407 -30.62 7.83 14.76
C GLU A 407 -29.64 7.25 15.78
N LEU A 408 -28.54 6.62 15.32
CA LEU A 408 -27.45 6.20 16.21
C LEU A 408 -26.80 7.41 16.88
N GLU A 409 -26.53 8.49 16.12
CA GLU A 409 -25.93 9.70 16.66
C GLU A 409 -26.82 10.34 17.74
N ALA A 410 -28.15 10.40 17.51
CA ALA A 410 -29.11 10.91 18.48
C ALA A 410 -29.18 10.04 19.74
N CYS A 411 -29.10 8.71 19.61
CA CYS A 411 -29.01 7.81 20.76
C CYS A 411 -27.73 8.05 21.55
N PHE A 412 -26.58 8.14 20.88
CA PHE A 412 -25.30 8.41 21.53
C PHE A 412 -25.30 9.76 22.24
N LYS A 413 -25.82 10.83 21.63
CA LYS A 413 -25.90 12.16 22.26
C LYS A 413 -26.77 12.15 23.51
N ARG A 414 -27.91 11.44 23.49
CA ARG A 414 -28.82 11.37 24.65
C ARG A 414 -28.24 10.52 25.79
N LEU A 415 -27.65 9.38 25.47
CA LEU A 415 -27.22 8.39 26.47
C LEU A 415 -25.78 8.59 26.94
N LEU A 416 -24.92 9.13 26.09
CA LEU A 416 -23.47 9.22 26.29
C LEU A 416 -22.92 10.66 26.24
N GLY A 417 -23.75 11.62 25.83
CA GLY A 417 -23.37 13.02 25.65
C GLY A 417 -23.30 13.83 26.93
#